data_AF-A0ABD6QIW4-F1
#
_entry.id   AF-A0ABD6QIW4-F1
#
_cell.length_a   1.000
_cell.length_b   1.000
_cell.length_c   1.000
_cell.angle_alpha   90.00
_cell.angle_beta   90.00
_cell.angle_gamma   90.00
#
_symmetry.space_group_name_H-M   'P 1'
#
loop_
_entity.id
_entity.type
_entity.pdbx_description
1 polymer ?
#
loop_
_entity_poly.entity_id
_entity_poly.type
_entity_poly.pdbx_seq_one_letter_code
_entity_poly.pdbx_strand_id
1 'polypeptide(L)'
;MTKASYYTPRGGLPPQTDLLTDRAIVTEAYTVIPRGVLSDIVTSVFPEWTDTRAWIINRPVAGGATTYYQAIVEVKPGGGAQRPEPQPEVQSFLFVTSGALTVNAAGQSQTLTEGGFAYLPAGTDWSAHNNGDVDATFVWIRKRYEAIEGHPVSVKFGNEQDIEPSAMPGTDGKWRTTRMLDPQDLGYDMHVNIVTFEPGATIPFAETHVMEHGLLMLEGKAVYHLNGDWVEVQEGDFLSLRAFCPQACYAGGPSNFRYLLYKDVNRQIML
;
A
#
# COMPACT_ATOMS: atom_id res chain seq x y z
N MET A 1 4.83 -21.63 -11.15
CA MET A 1 4.35 -20.68 -10.13
C MET A 1 3.07 -20.06 -10.65
N THR A 2 2.02 -19.99 -9.84
CA THR A 2 0.80 -19.23 -10.18
C THR A 2 1.16 -17.75 -10.29
N LYS A 3 0.70 -17.07 -11.35
CA LYS A 3 0.91 -15.63 -11.54
C LYS A 3 0.37 -14.90 -10.30
N ALA A 4 1.15 -14.00 -9.70
CA ALA A 4 0.70 -13.15 -8.60
C ALA A 4 -0.58 -12.40 -9.01
N SER A 5 -1.59 -12.41 -8.15
CA SER A 5 -2.83 -11.66 -8.34
C SER A 5 -2.84 -10.47 -7.41
N TYR A 6 -3.30 -9.32 -7.91
CA TYR A 6 -3.51 -8.11 -7.14
C TYR A 6 -4.96 -7.69 -7.29
N TYR A 7 -5.66 -7.48 -6.17
CA TYR A 7 -6.98 -6.89 -6.23
C TYR A 7 -6.89 -5.45 -6.75
N THR A 8 -7.79 -5.12 -7.67
CA THR A 8 -7.97 -3.77 -8.22
C THR A 8 -9.45 -3.39 -8.11
N PRO A 9 -9.77 -2.23 -7.50
CA PRO A 9 -11.14 -1.75 -7.43
C PRO A 9 -11.73 -1.57 -8.82
N ARG A 10 -13.01 -1.89 -8.98
CA ARG A 10 -13.76 -1.67 -10.22
C ARG A 10 -14.71 -0.48 -10.14
N GLY A 11 -14.90 0.09 -8.94
CA GLY A 11 -15.91 1.10 -8.70
C GLY A 11 -17.32 0.53 -8.76
N GLY A 12 -18.23 1.26 -9.40
CA GLY A 12 -19.66 0.96 -9.39
C GLY A 12 -20.32 1.33 -8.07
N LEU A 13 -21.56 0.87 -7.89
CA LEU A 13 -22.33 1.04 -6.65
C LEU A 13 -23.08 -0.26 -6.34
N PRO A 14 -22.97 -0.81 -5.13
CA PRO A 14 -23.77 -1.96 -4.71
C PRO A 14 -25.28 -1.71 -4.87
N PRO A 15 -26.08 -2.73 -5.21
CA PRO A 15 -27.53 -2.56 -5.39
C PRO A 15 -28.22 -2.23 -4.05
N GLN A 16 -29.31 -1.46 -4.11
CA GLN A 16 -30.10 -1.08 -2.92
C GLN A 16 -30.80 -2.28 -2.23
N THR A 17 -30.75 -3.47 -2.84
CA THR A 17 -31.28 -4.71 -2.27
C THR A 17 -30.33 -5.37 -1.28
N ASP A 18 -29.08 -4.93 -1.21
CA ASP A 18 -28.09 -5.48 -0.28
C ASP A 18 -28.37 -5.05 1.17
N LEU A 19 -28.05 -5.92 2.13
CA LEU A 19 -28.12 -5.59 3.55
C LEU A 19 -26.99 -4.62 3.91
N LEU A 20 -27.26 -3.71 4.86
CA LEU A 20 -26.29 -2.70 5.32
C LEU A 20 -25.27 -3.21 6.34
N THR A 21 -25.36 -4.48 6.76
CA THR A 21 -24.37 -5.08 7.66
C THR A 21 -23.04 -5.18 6.95
N ASP A 22 -22.00 -4.58 7.52
CA ASP A 22 -20.66 -4.52 6.93
C ASP A 22 -19.57 -4.72 8.00
N ARG A 23 -18.32 -4.90 7.55
CA ARG A 23 -17.11 -5.10 8.36
C ARG A 23 -16.34 -3.79 8.60
N ALA A 24 -16.94 -2.64 8.25
CA ALA A 24 -16.32 -1.34 8.46
C ALA A 24 -16.23 -1.05 9.96
N ILE A 25 -15.02 -0.75 10.44
CA ILE A 25 -14.73 -0.52 11.86
C ILE A 25 -13.84 0.72 11.97
N VAL A 26 -14.14 1.61 12.91
CA VAL A 26 -13.25 2.70 13.31
C VAL A 26 -13.16 2.69 14.84
N THR A 27 -11.97 2.42 15.38
CA THR A 27 -11.69 2.45 16.82
C THR A 27 -10.59 3.44 17.16
N GLU A 28 -10.25 3.51 18.45
CA GLU A 28 -9.08 4.24 18.91
C GLU A 28 -7.75 3.52 18.64
N ALA A 29 -7.75 2.27 18.17
CA ALA A 29 -6.53 1.52 17.92
C ALA A 29 -6.34 1.20 16.43
N TYR A 30 -7.43 0.97 15.71
CA TYR A 30 -7.39 0.56 14.30
C TYR A 30 -8.66 0.95 13.53
N THR A 31 -8.54 0.96 12.21
CA THR A 31 -9.63 1.14 11.26
C THR A 31 -9.63 0.01 10.25
N VAL A 32 -10.81 -0.51 9.90
CA VAL A 32 -11.05 -1.47 8.82
C VAL A 32 -11.90 -0.77 7.76
N ILE A 33 -11.38 -0.70 6.53
CA ILE A 33 -12.10 -0.20 5.36
C ILE A 33 -12.33 -1.39 4.42
N PRO A 34 -13.54 -1.96 4.37
CA PRO A 34 -13.86 -3.04 3.46
C PRO A 34 -13.80 -2.61 2.00
N ARG A 35 -13.43 -3.53 1.11
CA ARG A 35 -13.34 -3.25 -0.34
C ARG A 35 -14.63 -2.70 -0.96
N GLY A 36 -15.79 -2.96 -0.34
CA GLY A 36 -17.10 -2.47 -0.79
C GLY A 36 -17.23 -0.95 -0.72
N VAL A 37 -16.39 -0.27 0.07
CA VAL A 37 -16.31 1.20 0.14
C VAL A 37 -15.73 1.79 -1.15
N LEU A 38 -14.97 1.01 -1.93
CA LEU A 38 -14.27 1.45 -3.15
C LEU A 38 -15.24 1.59 -4.34
N SER A 39 -16.26 2.43 -4.16
CA SER A 39 -17.37 2.74 -5.07
C SER A 39 -17.16 4.07 -5.80
N ASP A 40 -17.91 4.31 -6.89
CA ASP A 40 -17.72 5.50 -7.73
C ASP A 40 -18.07 6.80 -7.02
N ILE A 41 -19.06 6.75 -6.12
CA ILE A 41 -19.62 7.95 -5.47
C ILE A 41 -18.72 8.58 -4.40
N VAL A 42 -17.65 7.89 -3.99
CA VAL A 42 -16.67 8.38 -3.01
C VAL A 42 -15.31 8.67 -3.63
N THR A 43 -15.22 8.65 -4.96
CA THR A 43 -13.97 8.96 -5.65
C THR A 43 -13.59 10.42 -5.50
N SER A 44 -12.29 10.67 -5.50
CA SER A 44 -11.66 11.98 -5.49
C SER A 44 -10.93 12.23 -6.80
N VAL A 45 -10.71 13.51 -7.10
CA VAL A 45 -9.84 13.97 -8.19
C VAL A 45 -8.79 14.92 -7.61
N PHE A 46 -7.61 14.93 -8.21
CA PHE A 46 -6.51 15.81 -7.81
C PHE A 46 -6.25 16.87 -8.87
N PRO A 47 -6.01 18.14 -8.50
CA PRO A 47 -5.75 19.21 -9.46
C PRO A 47 -4.59 18.92 -10.43
N GLU A 48 -3.61 18.14 -10.00
CA GLU A 48 -2.40 17.80 -10.74
C GLU A 48 -2.62 16.68 -11.77
N TRP A 49 -3.76 15.99 -11.72
CA TRP A 49 -4.05 14.80 -12.50
C TRP A 49 -5.21 15.01 -13.49
N THR A 50 -5.09 14.44 -14.68
CA THR A 50 -6.12 14.45 -15.74
C THR A 50 -6.61 13.05 -16.05
N ASP A 51 -7.90 12.91 -16.34
CA ASP A 51 -8.56 11.63 -16.67
C ASP A 51 -8.29 10.53 -15.63
N THR A 52 -8.42 10.91 -14.36
CA THR A 52 -8.23 10.02 -13.22
C THR A 52 -9.43 10.00 -12.29
N ARG A 53 -9.47 8.97 -11.46
CA ARG A 53 -10.24 8.93 -10.21
C ARG A 53 -9.42 8.23 -9.14
N ALA A 54 -9.63 8.60 -7.88
CA ALA A 54 -8.87 8.05 -6.76
C ALA A 54 -9.76 7.69 -5.56
N TRP A 55 -9.45 6.59 -4.90
CA TRP A 55 -9.99 6.23 -3.59
C TRP A 55 -8.96 6.51 -2.52
N ILE A 56 -9.20 7.53 -1.69
CA ILE A 56 -8.34 7.86 -0.56
C ILE A 56 -8.72 6.93 0.59
N ILE A 57 -7.78 6.07 1.00
CA ILE A 57 -8.00 5.05 2.03
C ILE A 57 -7.23 5.33 3.32
N ASN A 58 -6.25 6.23 3.28
CA ASN A 58 -5.62 6.75 4.48
C ASN A 58 -5.20 8.21 4.32
N ARG A 59 -5.35 8.99 5.39
CA ARG A 59 -4.78 10.34 5.52
C ARG A 59 -4.48 10.64 6.98
N PRO A 60 -3.50 11.53 7.26
CA PRO A 60 -3.30 12.05 8.61
C PRO A 60 -4.57 12.74 9.13
N VAL A 61 -5.08 12.26 10.27
CA VAL A 61 -6.23 12.85 10.97
C VAL A 61 -5.99 12.86 12.46
N ALA A 62 -6.50 13.89 13.14
CA ALA A 62 -6.45 13.94 14.59
C ALA A 62 -7.11 12.69 15.19
N GLY A 63 -6.42 12.05 16.12
CA GLY A 63 -6.82 10.77 16.67
C GLY A 63 -6.31 9.58 15.85
N GLY A 64 -6.30 9.60 14.51
CA GLY A 64 -5.92 8.44 13.68
C GLY A 64 -4.41 8.24 13.48
N ALA A 65 -4.04 7.40 12.51
CA ALA A 65 -2.67 7.35 12.00
C ALA A 65 -2.30 8.71 11.40
N THR A 66 -1.08 9.18 11.65
CA THR A 66 -0.65 10.55 11.39
C THR A 66 0.50 10.67 10.37
N THR A 67 1.16 9.55 10.04
CA THR A 67 2.39 9.60 9.25
C THR A 67 2.16 9.55 7.73
N TYR A 68 1.18 8.75 7.28
CA TYR A 68 1.03 8.39 5.87
C TYR A 68 -0.26 8.88 5.25
N TYR A 69 -0.19 9.13 3.96
CA TYR A 69 -1.34 9.16 3.06
C TYR A 69 -1.28 7.95 2.13
N GLN A 70 -2.44 7.38 1.82
CA GLN A 70 -2.57 6.34 0.81
C GLN A 70 -3.84 6.53 -0.02
N ALA A 71 -3.70 6.40 -1.34
CA ALA A 71 -4.83 6.26 -2.26
C ALA A 71 -4.59 5.15 -3.29
N ILE A 72 -5.69 4.64 -3.84
CA ILE A 72 -5.69 3.83 -5.07
C ILE A 72 -6.13 4.76 -6.19
N VAL A 73 -5.30 4.93 -7.22
CA VAL A 73 -5.54 5.85 -8.33
C VAL A 73 -5.72 5.03 -9.61
N GLU A 74 -6.82 5.27 -10.32
CA GLU A 74 -7.08 4.76 -11.65
C GLU A 74 -6.88 5.89 -12.68
N VAL A 75 -6.11 5.58 -13.72
CA VAL A 75 -5.75 6.51 -14.80
C VAL A 75 -6.25 5.93 -16.11
N LYS A 76 -7.15 6.65 -16.78
CA LYS A 76 -7.67 6.24 -18.08
C LYS A 76 -6.62 6.38 -19.18
N PRO A 77 -6.79 5.71 -20.34
CA PRO A 77 -5.94 5.93 -21.52
C PRO A 77 -5.75 7.41 -21.85
N GLY A 78 -4.50 7.85 -21.99
CA GLY A 78 -4.14 9.25 -22.25
C GLY A 78 -4.12 10.16 -21.00
N GLY A 79 -4.60 9.66 -19.85
CA GLY A 79 -4.56 10.35 -18.57
C GLY A 79 -3.18 10.32 -17.90
N GLY A 80 -3.05 11.08 -16.81
CA GLY A 80 -1.82 11.12 -16.03
C GLY A 80 -1.62 12.42 -15.29
N ALA A 81 -0.38 12.70 -14.93
CA ALA A 81 0.04 13.92 -14.26
C ALA A 81 1.49 14.26 -14.62
N GLN A 82 1.72 15.52 -15.03
CA GLN A 82 3.05 16.02 -15.38
C GLN A 82 3.89 16.37 -14.15
N ARG A 83 3.25 16.84 -13.07
CA ARG A 83 3.88 17.17 -11.77
C ARG A 83 2.92 16.73 -10.66
N PRO A 84 2.86 15.44 -10.33
CA PRO A 84 1.81 14.87 -9.47
C PRO A 84 1.93 15.28 -8.01
N GLU A 85 3.14 15.56 -7.52
CA GLU A 85 3.42 15.86 -6.12
C GLU A 85 3.64 17.38 -5.93
N PRO A 86 2.70 18.11 -5.30
CA PRO A 86 2.85 19.55 -5.07
C PRO A 86 3.75 19.89 -3.86
N GLN A 87 4.09 18.93 -2.99
CA GLN A 87 4.87 19.18 -1.76
C GLN A 87 6.31 18.70 -1.92
N PRO A 88 7.31 19.60 -2.02
CA PRO A 88 8.71 19.23 -2.27
C PRO A 88 9.34 18.39 -1.17
N GLU A 89 8.79 18.40 0.05
CA GLU A 89 9.25 17.59 1.17
C GLU A 89 8.68 16.15 1.20
N VAL A 90 7.76 15.82 0.29
CA VAL A 90 7.04 14.54 0.29
C VAL A 90 7.72 13.57 -0.66
N GLN A 91 8.05 12.40 -0.14
CA GLN A 91 8.44 11.23 -0.92
C GLN A 91 7.19 10.42 -1.31
N SER A 92 7.28 9.72 -2.43
CA SER A 92 6.20 8.89 -2.97
C SER A 92 6.65 7.46 -3.21
N PHE A 93 5.74 6.51 -2.98
CA PHE A 93 5.86 5.14 -3.43
C PHE A 93 4.66 4.78 -4.29
N LEU A 94 4.90 4.27 -5.49
CA LEU A 94 3.89 3.82 -6.44
C LEU A 94 3.94 2.30 -6.55
N PHE A 95 2.79 1.63 -6.58
CA PHE A 95 2.70 0.18 -6.79
C PHE A 95 1.55 -0.16 -7.73
N VAL A 96 1.85 -0.67 -8.94
CA VAL A 96 0.84 -0.96 -9.96
C VAL A 96 0.13 -2.29 -9.68
N THR A 97 -1.19 -2.24 -9.63
CA THR A 97 -2.06 -3.42 -9.39
C THR A 97 -2.71 -3.94 -10.66
N SER A 98 -2.95 -3.08 -11.65
CA SER A 98 -3.48 -3.45 -12.97
C SER A 98 -3.06 -2.46 -14.04
N GLY A 99 -2.96 -2.93 -15.29
CA GLY A 99 -2.55 -2.13 -16.44
C GLY A 99 -1.06 -1.77 -16.43
N ALA A 100 -0.72 -0.65 -17.07
CA ALA A 100 0.65 -0.17 -17.18
C ALA A 100 0.74 1.35 -17.00
N LEU A 101 1.69 1.81 -16.19
CA LEU A 101 1.92 3.22 -15.89
C LEU A 101 3.36 3.60 -16.28
N THR A 102 3.52 4.54 -17.21
CA THR A 102 4.85 5.08 -17.55
C THR A 102 5.19 6.21 -16.58
N VAL A 103 6.26 6.03 -15.81
CA VAL A 103 6.76 6.98 -14.83
C VAL A 103 8.09 7.55 -15.32
N ASN A 104 8.20 8.88 -15.35
CA ASN A 104 9.45 9.58 -15.64
C ASN A 104 9.95 10.23 -14.36
N ALA A 105 11.20 9.97 -13.97
CA ALA A 105 11.80 10.60 -12.79
C ALA A 105 13.33 10.57 -12.90
N ALA A 106 13.99 11.64 -12.46
CA ALA A 106 15.46 11.76 -12.47
C ALA A 106 16.11 11.39 -13.84
N GLY A 107 15.49 11.81 -14.95
CA GLY A 107 15.96 11.54 -16.32
C GLY A 107 15.75 10.10 -16.81
N GLN A 108 15.09 9.24 -16.02
CA GLN A 108 14.74 7.87 -16.38
C GLN A 108 13.25 7.78 -16.73
N SER A 109 12.91 6.95 -17.71
CA SER A 109 11.53 6.62 -18.07
C SER A 109 11.33 5.11 -17.92
N GLN A 110 10.37 4.69 -17.11
CA GLN A 110 10.08 3.29 -16.84
C GLN A 110 8.59 3.02 -16.96
N THR A 111 8.21 1.95 -17.66
CA THR A 111 6.82 1.48 -17.71
C THR A 111 6.62 0.38 -16.67
N LEU A 112 5.84 0.71 -15.65
CA LEU A 112 5.51 -0.19 -14.55
C LEU A 112 4.26 -1.00 -14.93
N THR A 113 4.37 -2.32 -14.94
CA THR A 113 3.26 -3.26 -15.12
C THR A 113 2.80 -3.79 -13.75
N GLU A 114 1.82 -4.69 -13.71
CA GLU A 114 1.36 -5.37 -12.49
C GLU A 114 2.53 -5.86 -11.59
N GLY A 115 2.53 -5.45 -10.32
CA GLY A 115 3.62 -5.70 -9.36
C GLY A 115 4.80 -4.73 -9.46
N GLY A 116 4.82 -3.88 -10.49
CA GLY A 116 5.79 -2.83 -10.72
C GLY A 116 5.67 -1.71 -9.70
N PHE A 117 6.81 -1.19 -9.25
CA PHE A 117 6.87 -0.12 -8.27
C PHE A 117 7.88 0.96 -8.63
N ALA A 118 7.65 2.14 -8.05
CA ALA A 118 8.61 3.24 -8.05
C ALA A 118 8.69 3.85 -6.64
N TYR A 119 9.91 4.04 -6.15
CA TYR A 119 10.20 4.94 -5.04
C TYR A 119 10.75 6.26 -5.59
N LEU A 120 10.17 7.36 -5.14
CA LEU A 120 10.45 8.71 -5.57
C LEU A 120 10.85 9.53 -4.33
N PRO A 121 12.14 9.85 -4.15
CA PRO A 121 12.61 10.70 -3.07
C PRO A 121 11.87 12.03 -3.00
N ALA A 122 11.83 12.64 -1.81
CA ALA A 122 11.31 14.00 -1.66
C ALA A 122 12.05 14.98 -2.58
N GLY A 123 11.29 15.86 -3.23
CA GLY A 123 11.81 16.89 -4.13
C GLY A 123 12.13 16.38 -5.53
N THR A 124 11.89 15.10 -5.83
CA THR A 124 12.03 14.55 -7.18
C THR A 124 11.01 15.19 -8.11
N ASP A 125 11.45 15.74 -9.25
CA ASP A 125 10.57 16.07 -10.36
C ASP A 125 10.23 14.79 -11.13
N TRP A 126 8.94 14.43 -11.15
CA TRP A 126 8.46 13.22 -11.79
C TRP A 126 7.11 13.42 -12.47
N SER A 127 6.82 12.57 -13.45
CA SER A 127 5.51 12.47 -14.11
C SER A 127 5.04 11.02 -14.20
N ALA A 128 3.74 10.81 -14.34
CA ALA A 128 3.15 9.50 -14.56
C ALA A 128 2.01 9.57 -15.58
N HIS A 129 2.05 8.70 -16.57
CA HIS A 129 1.08 8.69 -17.68
C HIS A 129 0.65 7.28 -18.02
N ASN A 130 -0.64 7.13 -18.33
CA ASN A 130 -1.13 5.92 -18.97
C ASN A 130 -1.06 6.10 -20.49
N ASN A 131 -0.01 5.52 -21.08
CA ASN A 131 0.21 5.52 -22.54
C ASN A 131 -0.46 4.31 -23.24
N GLY A 132 -1.17 3.47 -22.50
CA GLY A 132 -1.86 2.29 -23.01
C GLY A 132 -3.29 2.57 -23.50
N ASP A 133 -4.00 1.50 -23.83
CA ASP A 133 -5.39 1.48 -24.32
C ASP A 133 -6.39 0.96 -23.28
N VAL A 134 -5.90 0.52 -22.12
CA VAL A 134 -6.70 0.09 -20.95
C VAL A 134 -6.36 0.95 -19.74
N ASP A 135 -7.25 0.98 -18.76
CA ASP A 135 -7.01 1.71 -17.50
C ASP A 135 -5.79 1.15 -16.75
N ALA A 136 -5.02 2.05 -16.14
CA ALA A 136 -3.91 1.71 -15.25
C ALA A 136 -4.30 2.06 -13.81
N THR A 137 -4.16 1.10 -12.90
CA THR A 137 -4.49 1.29 -11.48
C THR A 137 -3.29 1.02 -10.59
N PHE A 138 -2.94 1.98 -9.75
CA PHE A 138 -1.81 1.89 -8.84
C PHE A 138 -2.16 2.42 -7.45
N VAL A 139 -1.43 1.93 -6.45
CA VAL A 139 -1.44 2.44 -5.08
C VAL A 139 -0.40 3.55 -4.99
N TRP A 140 -0.80 4.70 -4.46
CA TRP A 140 0.07 5.84 -4.19
C TRP A 140 0.18 6.06 -2.69
N ILE A 141 1.37 5.83 -2.14
CA ILE A 141 1.70 6.07 -0.73
C ILE A 141 2.59 7.31 -0.65
N ARG A 142 2.27 8.23 0.25
CA ARG A 142 2.99 9.49 0.45
C ARG A 142 3.36 9.65 1.93
N LYS A 143 4.57 10.16 2.18
CA LYS A 143 5.07 10.51 3.52
C LYS A 143 5.93 11.77 3.41
N ARG A 144 5.89 12.65 4.42
CA ARG A 144 6.91 13.70 4.56
C ARG A 144 8.25 13.05 4.89
N TYR A 145 9.27 13.27 4.06
CA TYR A 145 10.60 12.68 4.26
C TYR A 145 11.31 13.35 5.43
N GLU A 146 11.89 12.52 6.29
CA GLU A 146 12.78 12.96 7.37
C GLU A 146 14.22 12.79 6.89
N ALA A 147 14.85 13.89 6.49
CA ALA A 147 16.22 13.84 5.98
C ALA A 147 17.23 13.49 7.08
N ILE A 148 18.25 12.71 6.72
CA ILE A 148 19.42 12.44 7.56
C ILE A 148 20.69 12.73 6.76
N GLU A 149 21.64 13.44 7.38
CA GLU A 149 22.90 13.81 6.75
C GLU A 149 23.71 12.56 6.38
N GLY A 150 24.32 12.57 5.19
CA GLY A 150 25.19 11.49 4.73
C GLY A 150 24.48 10.26 4.14
N HIS A 151 23.14 10.20 4.15
CA HIS A 151 22.37 9.10 3.56
C HIS A 151 21.34 9.59 2.53
N PRO A 152 21.78 10.01 1.33
CA PRO A 152 20.86 10.35 0.25
C PRO A 152 20.21 9.09 -0.33
N VAL A 153 18.96 9.21 -0.75
CA VAL A 153 18.23 8.17 -1.47
C VAL A 153 17.97 8.61 -2.90
N SER A 154 17.94 7.64 -3.82
CA SER A 154 17.72 7.87 -5.26
C SER A 154 16.39 7.29 -5.71
N VAL A 155 15.90 7.73 -6.87
CA VAL A 155 14.76 7.10 -7.54
C VAL A 155 15.06 5.61 -7.73
N LYS A 156 14.09 4.76 -7.40
CA LYS A 156 14.19 3.31 -7.57
C LYS A 156 12.96 2.80 -8.31
N PHE A 157 13.20 2.02 -9.35
CA PHE A 157 12.17 1.27 -10.07
C PHE A 157 12.41 -0.24 -9.89
N GLY A 158 11.35 -1.02 -9.97
CA GLY A 158 11.45 -2.48 -9.96
C GLY A 158 10.10 -3.15 -10.12
N ASN A 159 10.08 -4.48 -10.03
CA ASN A 159 8.86 -5.27 -9.90
C ASN A 159 9.03 -6.24 -8.74
N GLU A 160 8.01 -6.37 -7.89
CA GLU A 160 8.05 -7.26 -6.74
C GLU A 160 8.26 -8.73 -7.13
N GLN A 161 7.78 -9.12 -8.32
CA GLN A 161 7.92 -10.47 -8.87
C GLN A 161 9.37 -10.85 -9.19
N ASP A 162 10.26 -9.85 -9.32
CA ASP A 162 11.69 -10.05 -9.58
C ASP A 162 12.51 -10.10 -8.27
N ILE A 163 11.85 -10.00 -7.11
CA ILE A 163 12.50 -9.94 -5.80
C ILE A 163 12.20 -11.24 -5.04
N GLU A 164 13.26 -11.98 -4.70
CA GLU A 164 13.14 -13.18 -3.88
C GLU A 164 12.65 -12.82 -2.45
N PRO A 165 11.50 -13.34 -2.00
CA PRO A 165 10.97 -13.02 -0.67
C PRO A 165 11.83 -13.61 0.44
N SER A 166 12.11 -12.82 1.48
CA SER A 166 12.84 -13.32 2.66
C SER A 166 11.89 -14.07 3.61
N ALA A 167 12.19 -15.33 3.91
CA ALA A 167 11.45 -16.11 4.90
C ALA A 167 11.65 -15.60 6.33
N MET A 168 10.58 -15.60 7.11
CA MET A 168 10.67 -15.33 8.55
C MET A 168 11.23 -16.57 9.27
N PRO A 169 12.21 -16.40 10.18
CA PRO A 169 12.82 -17.52 10.89
C PRO A 169 11.80 -18.40 11.59
N GLY A 170 11.97 -19.72 11.48
CA GLY A 170 11.13 -20.70 12.19
C GLY A 170 9.72 -20.90 11.61
N THR A 171 9.45 -20.47 10.37
CA THR A 171 8.13 -20.60 9.74
C THR A 171 8.05 -21.57 8.57
N ASP A 172 9.08 -22.40 8.36
CA ASP A 172 9.22 -23.29 7.19
C ASP A 172 9.02 -22.57 5.85
N GLY A 173 9.39 -21.28 5.81
CA GLY A 173 9.21 -20.43 4.65
C GLY A 173 7.77 -19.99 4.41
N LYS A 174 6.78 -20.39 5.20
CA LYS A 174 5.35 -20.10 4.95
C LYS A 174 4.95 -18.65 5.24
N TRP A 175 5.76 -17.93 6.01
CA TRP A 175 5.65 -16.49 6.20
C TRP A 175 6.87 -15.80 5.60
N ARG A 176 6.66 -14.95 4.60
CA ARG A 176 7.73 -14.27 3.84
C ARG A 176 7.46 -12.78 3.69
N THR A 177 8.53 -12.01 3.51
CA THR A 177 8.46 -10.58 3.20
C THR A 177 9.29 -10.26 1.96
N THR A 178 8.64 -9.70 0.93
CA THR A 178 9.30 -9.11 -0.23
C THR A 178 9.64 -7.66 0.10
N ARG A 179 10.94 -7.33 0.13
CA ARG A 179 11.42 -5.97 0.48
C ARG A 179 11.84 -5.21 -0.76
N MET A 180 11.08 -4.18 -1.11
CA MET A 180 11.30 -3.39 -2.34
C MET A 180 12.37 -2.31 -2.15
N LEU A 181 12.56 -1.85 -0.91
CA LEU A 181 13.64 -0.97 -0.48
C LEU A 181 14.60 -1.76 0.43
N ASP A 182 15.89 -1.40 0.42
CA ASP A 182 16.88 -2.09 1.26
C ASP A 182 16.65 -1.70 2.73
N PRO A 183 16.32 -2.67 3.62
CA PRO A 183 16.08 -2.36 5.02
C PRO A 183 17.29 -1.88 5.80
N GLN A 184 18.51 -2.09 5.28
CA GLN A 184 19.76 -1.69 5.91
C GLN A 184 20.23 -0.31 5.46
N ASP A 185 19.61 0.27 4.43
CA ASP A 185 19.93 1.61 3.96
C ASP A 185 19.17 2.65 4.80
N LEU A 186 19.92 3.32 5.69
CA LEU A 186 19.41 4.34 6.61
C LEU A 186 18.88 5.59 5.89
N GLY A 187 19.15 5.74 4.58
CA GLY A 187 18.54 6.78 3.78
C GLY A 187 17.01 6.67 3.77
N TYR A 188 16.47 5.45 3.70
CA TYR A 188 15.02 5.25 3.74
C TYR A 188 14.49 5.39 5.17
N ASP A 189 13.56 6.33 5.37
CA ASP A 189 12.76 6.52 6.59
C ASP A 189 11.37 5.85 6.51
N MET A 190 11.09 5.15 5.41
CA MET A 190 9.91 4.32 5.23
C MET A 190 10.25 3.05 4.47
N HIS A 191 9.55 1.97 4.80
CA HIS A 191 9.53 0.75 3.99
C HIS A 191 8.14 0.52 3.44
N VAL A 192 8.08 0.08 2.18
CA VAL A 192 6.90 -0.49 1.56
C VAL A 192 7.25 -1.90 1.12
N ASN A 193 6.54 -2.90 1.63
CA ASN A 193 6.85 -4.31 1.47
C ASN A 193 5.58 -5.09 1.16
N ILE A 194 5.74 -6.31 0.64
CA ILE A 194 4.64 -7.27 0.57
C ILE A 194 4.90 -8.39 1.56
N VAL A 195 3.97 -8.61 2.48
CA VAL A 195 4.00 -9.76 3.36
C VAL A 195 3.14 -10.86 2.75
N THR A 196 3.66 -12.08 2.73
CA THR A 196 3.00 -13.25 2.15
C THR A 196 2.89 -14.36 3.20
N PHE A 197 1.69 -14.91 3.32
CA PHE A 197 1.38 -16.10 4.12
C PHE A 197 0.87 -17.20 3.19
N GLU A 198 1.46 -18.38 3.28
CA GLU A 198 0.86 -19.59 2.70
C GLU A 198 -0.33 -20.08 3.54
N PRO A 199 -1.26 -20.86 2.95
CA PRO A 199 -2.35 -21.48 3.67
C PRO A 199 -1.92 -22.18 4.97
N GLY A 200 -2.54 -21.80 6.08
CA GLY A 200 -2.27 -22.31 7.43
C GLY A 200 -1.12 -21.61 8.16
N ALA A 201 -0.44 -20.64 7.54
CA ALA A 201 0.56 -19.83 8.22
C ALA A 201 -0.10 -18.81 9.17
N THR A 202 0.63 -18.45 10.22
CA THR A 202 0.14 -17.53 11.26
C THR A 202 1.24 -16.57 11.68
N ILE A 203 0.85 -15.41 12.19
CA ILE A 203 1.69 -14.63 13.09
C ILE A 203 1.35 -15.11 14.51
N PRO A 204 2.24 -15.85 15.19
CA PRO A 204 1.88 -16.55 16.43
C PRO A 204 1.90 -15.65 17.67
N PHE A 205 2.26 -14.38 17.53
CA PHE A 205 2.28 -13.40 18.61
C PHE A 205 1.53 -12.13 18.17
N ALA A 206 0.88 -11.47 19.12
CA ALA A 206 0.32 -10.16 18.88
C ALA A 206 1.47 -9.14 18.87
N GLU A 207 1.95 -8.79 17.68
CA GLU A 207 3.03 -7.81 17.53
C GLU A 207 2.56 -6.44 18.05
N THR A 208 3.39 -5.80 18.87
CA THR A 208 3.18 -4.45 19.39
C THR A 208 4.45 -3.65 19.16
N HIS A 209 4.43 -2.73 18.19
CA HIS A 209 5.53 -1.81 17.96
C HIS A 209 5.02 -0.39 17.71
N VAL A 210 5.92 0.57 17.85
CA VAL A 210 5.60 2.01 17.73
C VAL A 210 5.14 2.42 16.33
N MET A 211 5.62 1.72 15.30
CA MET A 211 5.39 2.12 13.91
C MET A 211 3.92 2.02 13.53
N GLU A 212 3.37 3.08 12.95
CA GLU A 212 2.03 3.07 12.36
C GLU A 212 2.08 2.29 11.05
N HIS A 213 1.06 1.49 10.77
CA HIS A 213 1.01 0.68 9.56
C HIS A 213 -0.31 0.83 8.81
N GLY A 214 -0.22 0.90 7.49
CA GLY A 214 -1.34 0.58 6.61
C GLY A 214 -1.10 -0.77 5.94
N LEU A 215 -2.13 -1.60 5.90
CA LEU A 215 -2.13 -2.90 5.25
C LEU A 215 -3.24 -2.90 4.20
N LEU A 216 -2.87 -2.99 2.92
CA LEU A 216 -3.81 -3.15 1.82
C LEU A 216 -3.74 -4.58 1.29
N MET A 217 -4.85 -5.31 1.37
CA MET A 217 -4.90 -6.74 1.05
C MET A 217 -4.88 -6.90 -0.46
N LEU A 218 -3.86 -7.57 -0.98
CA LEU A 218 -3.65 -7.77 -2.41
C LEU A 218 -4.27 -9.09 -2.90
N GLU A 219 -4.19 -10.15 -2.08
CA GLU A 219 -4.58 -11.51 -2.45
C GLU A 219 -5.11 -12.27 -1.24
N GLY A 220 -6.13 -13.09 -1.47
CA GLY A 220 -6.60 -14.10 -0.52
C GLY A 220 -7.34 -13.52 0.69
N LYS A 221 -7.57 -14.39 1.67
CA LYS A 221 -8.34 -14.07 2.89
C LYS A 221 -7.69 -14.63 4.14
N ALA A 222 -7.91 -13.95 5.25
CA ALA A 222 -7.39 -14.30 6.56
C ALA A 222 -8.32 -13.81 7.67
N VAL A 223 -8.03 -14.22 8.91
CA VAL A 223 -8.61 -13.62 10.11
C VAL A 223 -7.50 -12.86 10.83
N TYR A 224 -7.66 -11.56 10.98
CA TYR A 224 -6.71 -10.69 11.65
C TYR A 224 -7.16 -10.43 13.09
N HIS A 225 -6.25 -10.59 14.04
CA HIS A 225 -6.45 -10.16 15.41
C HIS A 225 -5.95 -8.72 15.55
N LEU A 226 -6.84 -7.80 15.90
CA LEU A 226 -6.59 -6.36 16.00
C LEU A 226 -7.08 -5.87 17.36
N ASN A 227 -6.14 -5.56 18.26
CA ASN A 227 -6.44 -5.00 19.58
C ASN A 227 -7.53 -5.74 20.39
N GLY A 228 -7.53 -7.07 20.35
CA GLY A 228 -8.49 -7.94 21.05
C GLY A 228 -9.65 -8.44 20.19
N ASP A 229 -9.85 -7.86 19.01
CA ASP A 229 -10.91 -8.25 18.07
C ASP A 229 -10.37 -9.20 16.99
N TRP A 230 -11.13 -10.21 16.61
CA TRP A 230 -10.85 -11.03 15.43
C TRP A 230 -11.72 -10.57 14.27
N VAL A 231 -11.10 -10.12 13.18
CA VAL A 231 -11.76 -9.55 12.01
C VAL A 231 -11.39 -10.36 10.77
N GLU A 232 -12.38 -10.86 10.06
CA GLU A 232 -12.16 -11.47 8.74
C GLU A 232 -11.82 -10.39 7.71
N VAL A 233 -10.76 -10.63 6.95
CA VAL A 233 -10.24 -9.74 5.90
C VAL A 233 -10.03 -10.50 4.60
N GLN A 234 -10.18 -9.82 3.47
CA GLN A 234 -9.99 -10.36 2.12
C GLN A 234 -9.33 -9.34 1.20
N GLU A 235 -8.99 -9.76 -0.01
CA GLU A 235 -8.39 -8.89 -1.02
C GLU A 235 -9.24 -7.63 -1.29
N GLY A 236 -8.58 -6.47 -1.29
CA GLY A 236 -9.18 -5.15 -1.43
C GLY A 236 -9.54 -4.46 -0.12
N ASP A 237 -9.60 -5.17 1.00
CA ASP A 237 -9.77 -4.53 2.30
C ASP A 237 -8.48 -3.77 2.70
N PHE A 238 -8.66 -2.72 3.49
CA PHE A 238 -7.56 -1.94 4.06
C PHE A 238 -7.66 -1.87 5.59
N LEU A 239 -6.52 -2.04 6.25
CA LEU A 239 -6.37 -1.83 7.69
C LEU A 239 -5.44 -0.65 7.95
N SER A 240 -5.86 0.27 8.81
CA SER A 240 -4.98 1.28 9.41
C SER A 240 -4.79 0.95 10.88
N LEU A 241 -3.55 0.76 11.31
CA LEU A 241 -3.19 0.45 12.69
C LEU A 241 -2.41 1.62 13.27
N ARG A 242 -2.86 2.09 14.44
CA ARG A 242 -2.12 3.08 15.22
C ARG A 242 -0.93 2.43 15.92
N ALA A 243 -0.02 3.28 16.40
CA ALA A 243 1.10 2.86 17.22
C ALA A 243 0.65 1.91 18.36
N PHE A 244 1.40 0.82 18.54
CA PHE A 244 1.16 -0.22 19.56
C PHE A 244 -0.12 -1.05 19.43
N CYS A 245 -0.91 -0.91 18.35
CA CYS A 245 -2.07 -1.78 18.12
C CYS A 245 -1.62 -3.26 18.06
N PRO A 246 -2.05 -4.13 19.00
CA PRO A 246 -1.70 -5.55 18.97
C PRO A 246 -2.22 -6.20 17.68
N GLN A 247 -1.33 -6.83 16.92
CA GLN A 247 -1.69 -7.47 15.65
C GLN A 247 -1.23 -8.93 15.54
N ALA A 248 -2.13 -9.83 15.14
CA ALA A 248 -1.78 -11.19 14.74
C ALA A 248 -2.61 -11.61 13.53
N CYS A 249 -2.21 -12.67 12.83
CA CYS A 249 -2.87 -13.11 11.61
C CYS A 249 -2.99 -14.62 11.57
N TYR A 250 -4.15 -15.10 11.12
CA TYR A 250 -4.40 -16.49 10.77
C TYR A 250 -4.81 -16.59 9.30
N ALA A 251 -3.89 -17.03 8.43
CA ALA A 251 -4.13 -17.17 6.99
C ALA A 251 -4.70 -18.55 6.65
N GLY A 252 -5.97 -18.78 6.99
CA GLY A 252 -6.66 -20.06 6.77
C GLY A 252 -7.27 -20.25 5.37
N GLY A 253 -7.13 -19.28 4.47
CA GLY A 253 -7.64 -19.35 3.10
C GLY A 253 -6.97 -20.44 2.25
N PRO A 254 -7.59 -20.87 1.14
CA PRO A 254 -7.04 -21.91 0.26
C PRO A 254 -5.90 -21.42 -0.65
N SER A 255 -5.73 -20.10 -0.77
CA SER A 255 -4.66 -19.44 -1.54
C SER A 255 -3.70 -18.71 -0.60
N ASN A 256 -2.60 -18.18 -1.16
CA ASN A 256 -1.77 -17.25 -0.42
C ASN A 256 -2.61 -16.05 0.06
N PHE A 257 -2.27 -15.57 1.25
CA PHE A 257 -2.75 -14.29 1.77
C PHE A 257 -1.61 -13.28 1.71
N ARG A 258 -1.83 -12.19 0.97
CA ARG A 258 -0.80 -11.18 0.71
C ARG A 258 -1.34 -9.79 0.94
N TYR A 259 -0.53 -8.92 1.53
CA TYR A 259 -0.88 -7.51 1.68
C TYR A 259 0.35 -6.62 1.47
N LEU A 260 0.09 -5.45 0.89
CA LEU A 260 1.04 -4.35 0.83
C LEU A 260 1.06 -3.69 2.20
N LEU A 261 2.24 -3.57 2.79
CA LEU A 261 2.47 -2.93 4.07
C LEU A 261 3.38 -1.74 3.88
N TYR A 262 3.02 -0.60 4.44
CA TYR A 262 3.97 0.49 4.65
C TYR A 262 4.20 0.77 6.13
N LYS A 263 5.40 1.23 6.46
CA LYS A 263 5.78 1.63 7.81
C LYS A 263 6.95 2.59 7.86
N ASP A 264 6.99 3.40 8.91
CA ASP A 264 8.10 4.29 9.21
C ASP A 264 9.21 3.51 9.93
N VAL A 265 10.46 3.89 9.66
CA VAL A 265 11.67 3.21 10.15
C VAL A 265 12.85 4.18 10.20
N ASN A 266 13.96 3.74 10.80
CA ASN A 266 15.28 4.37 10.66
C ASN A 266 15.38 5.85 11.09
N ARG A 267 14.42 6.34 11.88
CA ARG A 267 14.42 7.69 12.47
C ARG A 267 14.20 7.62 13.97
N GLN A 268 14.70 8.65 14.65
CA GLN A 268 14.52 8.78 16.09
C GLN A 268 13.11 9.31 16.40
N ILE A 269 12.55 8.89 17.54
CA ILE A 269 11.30 9.46 18.03
C ILE A 269 11.56 10.89 18.51
N MET A 270 10.92 11.86 17.85
CA MET A 270 10.94 13.26 18.25
C MET A 270 10.04 13.48 19.47
N LEU A 271 10.50 14.25 20.45
CA LEU A 271 9.82 14.51 21.73
C LEU A 271 9.20 15.91 21.78
#